data_AF-A0A2S2NRJ5-F1
#
_entry.id   AF-A0A2S2NRJ5-F1
#
_cell.length_a   1.000
_cell.length_b   1.000
_cell.length_c   1.000
_cell.angle_alpha   90.00
_cell.angle_beta   90.00
_cell.angle_gamma   90.00
#
_symmetry.space_group_name_H-M   'P 1'
#
loop_
_entity.id
_entity.type
_entity.pdbx_description
1 polymer ?
#
loop_
_entity_poly.entity_id
_entity_poly.type
_entity_poly.pdbx_seq_one_letter_code
_entity_poly.pdbx_strand_id
1 'polypeptide(L)'
;LTLKGGHRTNNTTEGWNNRFSKLCGHRHPTIWNLIKKMKMEVAADQAKLALSNVGDYAGSTKLGTKKLIENRLKNLCMQIKNNDITILDFLKAVSHNIRKRCY
;
A
#
# COMPACT_ATOMS: atom_id res chain seq x y z
N LEU A 1 -24.12 -18.74 -13.95
CA LEU A 1 -24.26 -18.25 -12.57
C LEU A 1 -23.98 -19.41 -11.63
N THR A 2 -23.13 -19.24 -10.63
CA THR A 2 -22.94 -20.26 -9.57
C THR A 2 -24.16 -20.18 -8.63
N LEU A 3 -24.60 -21.34 -8.09
CA LEU A 3 -25.85 -21.57 -7.35
C LEU A 3 -26.15 -20.66 -6.12
N LYS A 4 -25.33 -19.64 -5.84
CA LYS A 4 -25.54 -18.63 -4.78
C LYS A 4 -25.11 -17.20 -5.19
N GLY A 5 -25.00 -16.89 -6.49
CA GLY A 5 -24.64 -15.53 -6.93
C GLY A 5 -23.18 -15.11 -6.65
N GLY A 6 -22.32 -16.01 -6.17
CA GLY A 6 -20.90 -15.75 -5.99
C GLY A 6 -20.09 -15.78 -7.29
N HIS A 7 -18.93 -15.09 -7.31
CA HIS A 7 -17.97 -15.12 -8.42
C HIS A 7 -17.60 -16.57 -8.79
N ARG A 8 -17.55 -16.86 -10.10
CA ARG A 8 -17.38 -18.23 -10.67
C ARG A 8 -16.04 -18.90 -10.35
N THR A 9 -15.02 -18.15 -9.94
CA THR A 9 -13.65 -18.63 -9.72
C THR A 9 -13.00 -17.91 -8.54
N ASN A 10 -12.03 -18.56 -7.89
CA ASN A 10 -11.17 -18.05 -6.81
C ASN A 10 -10.22 -16.91 -7.24
N ASN A 11 -10.60 -16.13 -8.25
CA ASN A 11 -9.82 -15.09 -8.93
C ASN A 11 -9.22 -14.06 -7.95
N THR A 12 -9.88 -13.79 -6.83
CA THR A 12 -9.37 -12.85 -5.80
C THR A 12 -8.13 -13.39 -5.09
N THR A 13 -8.09 -14.67 -4.76
CA THR A 13 -6.93 -15.30 -4.08
C THR A 13 -5.73 -15.38 -5.02
N GLU A 14 -5.97 -15.76 -6.28
CA GLU A 14 -4.93 -15.79 -7.30
C GLU A 14 -4.40 -14.37 -7.60
N GLY A 15 -5.29 -13.39 -7.71
CA GLY A 15 -4.95 -11.99 -7.86
C GLY A 15 -4.11 -11.46 -6.70
N TRP A 16 -4.45 -11.84 -5.47
CA TRP A 16 -3.68 -11.49 -4.28
C TRP A 16 -2.28 -12.12 -4.31
N ASN A 17 -2.19 -13.43 -4.57
CA ASN A 17 -0.91 -14.14 -4.65
C ASN A 17 0.01 -13.57 -5.72
N ASN A 18 -0.51 -13.30 -6.92
CA ASN A 18 0.24 -12.68 -8.01
C ASN A 18 0.74 -11.27 -7.62
N ARG A 19 -0.11 -10.46 -6.98
CA ARG A 19 0.28 -9.13 -6.50
C ARG A 19 1.34 -9.21 -5.40
N PHE A 20 1.22 -10.18 -4.50
CA PHE A 20 2.15 -10.42 -3.40
C PHE A 20 3.53 -10.89 -3.90
N SER A 21 3.58 -11.83 -4.85
CA SER A 21 4.82 -12.27 -5.52
C SER A 21 5.55 -11.11 -6.19
N LYS A 22 4.82 -10.25 -6.91
CA LYS A 22 5.39 -9.04 -7.54
C LYS A 22 5.91 -8.04 -6.52
N LEU A 23 5.17 -7.80 -5.43
CA LEU A 23 5.59 -6.88 -4.37
C LEU A 23 6.87 -7.37 -3.68
N CYS A 24 6.98 -8.66 -3.41
CA CYS A 24 8.16 -9.25 -2.79
C CYS A 24 9.34 -9.38 -3.76
N GLY A 25 9.09 -9.36 -5.08
CA GLY A 25 10.08 -9.67 -6.11
C GLY A 25 10.52 -11.14 -6.11
N HIS A 26 9.64 -12.05 -5.70
CA HIS A 26 9.90 -13.49 -5.61
C HIS A 26 8.76 -14.26 -6.26
N ARG A 27 9.04 -15.37 -6.95
CA ARG A 27 8.00 -16.21 -7.57
C ARG A 27 7.09 -16.87 -6.53
N HIS A 28 7.68 -17.35 -5.44
CA HIS A 28 7.01 -18.02 -4.33
C HIS A 28 7.43 -17.40 -2.98
N PRO A 29 6.93 -16.19 -2.65
CA PRO A 29 7.26 -15.53 -1.40
C PRO A 29 6.68 -16.29 -0.20
N THR A 30 7.50 -16.50 0.84
CA THR A 30 7.03 -17.01 2.13
C THR A 30 6.55 -15.87 3.02
N ILE A 31 5.89 -16.20 4.14
CA ILE A 31 5.55 -15.22 5.18
C ILE A 31 6.78 -14.48 5.71
N TRP A 32 7.94 -15.14 5.76
CA TRP A 32 9.21 -14.53 6.17
C TRP A 32 9.71 -13.49 5.17
N ASN A 33 9.52 -13.74 3.87
CA ASN A 33 9.82 -12.75 2.84
C ASN A 33 8.97 -11.48 3.03
N LEU A 34 7.69 -11.64 3.40
CA LEU A 34 6.81 -10.49 3.69
C LEU A 34 7.31 -9.68 4.88
N ILE A 35 7.54 -10.35 6.02
CA ILE A 35 7.99 -9.68 7.26
C ILE A 35 9.29 -8.93 6.99
N LYS A 36 10.24 -9.53 6.27
CA LYS A 36 11.50 -8.89 5.89
C LYS A 36 11.25 -7.64 5.03
N LYS A 37 10.38 -7.73 4.03
CA LYS A 37 10.05 -6.61 3.14
C LYS A 37 9.38 -5.46 3.89
N MET A 38 8.43 -5.75 4.76
CA MET A 38 7.79 -4.75 5.64
C MET A 38 8.82 -4.02 6.52
N LYS A 39 9.74 -4.76 7.16
CA LYS A 39 10.81 -4.16 7.97
C LYS A 39 11.71 -3.23 7.14
N MET A 40 12.09 -3.64 5.93
CA MET A 40 12.91 -2.81 5.05
C MET A 40 12.18 -1.55 4.58
N GLU A 41 10.88 -1.64 4.29
CA GLU A 41 10.06 -0.48 3.91
C GLU A 41 9.98 0.54 5.05
N VAL A 42 9.70 0.09 6.28
CA VAL A 42 9.70 0.94 7.48
C VAL A 42 11.06 1.60 7.71
N ALA A 43 12.15 0.83 7.63
CA ALA A 43 13.50 1.36 7.82
C ALA A 43 13.87 2.41 6.75
N ALA A 44 13.49 2.19 5.49
CA ALA A 44 13.71 3.15 4.41
C ALA A 44 12.96 4.46 4.64
N ASP A 45 11.72 4.40 5.14
CA ASP A 45 10.94 5.60 5.45
C ASP A 45 11.45 6.34 6.68
N GLN A 46 11.89 5.62 7.71
CA GLN A 46 12.57 6.22 8.86
C GLN A 46 13.86 6.95 8.45
N ALA A 47 14.66 6.35 7.57
CA ALA A 47 15.86 6.99 7.04
C ALA A 47 15.54 8.28 6.27
N LYS A 48 14.49 8.29 5.43
CA LYS A 48 14.03 9.50 4.73
C LYS A 48 13.59 10.59 5.69
N LEU A 49 12.86 10.24 6.76
CA LEU A 49 12.43 11.20 7.78
C LEU A 49 13.62 11.80 8.53
N ALA A 50 14.60 10.97 8.90
CA ALA A 50 15.82 11.42 9.55
C ALA A 50 16.61 12.41 8.66
N LEU A 51 16.82 12.06 7.38
CA LEU A 51 17.46 12.96 6.41
C LEU A 51 16.68 14.26 6.20
N SER A 52 15.35 14.19 6.19
CA SER A 52 14.49 15.37 6.09
C SER A 52 14.63 16.30 7.29
N ASN A 53 14.82 15.75 8.48
CA ASN A 53 14.98 16.55 9.70
C ASN A 53 16.33 17.27 9.76
N VAL A 54 17.38 16.69 9.16
CA VAL A 54 18.74 17.25 9.13
C VAL A 54 18.91 18.31 8.02
N GLY A 55 17.93 18.44 7.11
CA GLY A 55 17.99 19.39 5.98
C GLY A 55 18.70 18.86 4.74
N ASP A 56 19.30 17.66 4.82
CA ASP A 56 20.01 17.00 3.72
C ASP A 56 19.07 16.33 2.70
N TYR A 57 17.78 16.24 2.99
CA TYR A 57 16.82 15.72 2.01
C TYR A 57 16.41 16.82 1.01
N ALA A 58 17.19 16.97 -0.05
CA ALA A 58 16.79 17.66 -1.27
C ALA A 58 15.68 16.83 -1.97
N GLY A 59 14.47 16.87 -1.43
CA GLY A 59 13.34 16.17 -2.00
C GLY A 59 13.08 16.70 -3.40
N SER A 60 13.34 15.88 -4.43
CA SER A 60 12.88 16.15 -5.80
C SER A 60 11.44 16.65 -5.72
N THR A 61 11.15 17.82 -6.29
CA THR A 61 9.81 18.41 -6.37
C THR A 61 8.82 17.29 -6.69
N LYS A 62 7.98 16.93 -5.71
CA LYS A 62 7.10 15.76 -5.84
C LYS A 62 6.19 16.02 -7.04
N LEU A 63 6.39 15.28 -8.15
CA LEU A 63 5.48 15.26 -9.30
C LEU A 63 4.04 15.25 -8.76
N GLY A 64 3.19 16.17 -9.21
CA GLY A 64 1.91 16.51 -8.55
C GLY A 64 1.04 15.32 -8.13
N THR A 65 1.12 14.19 -8.86
CA THR A 65 0.40 12.96 -8.52
C THR A 65 0.84 12.31 -7.21
N LYS A 66 2.12 12.36 -6.83
CA LYS A 66 2.59 11.82 -5.53
C LYS A 66 2.02 12.65 -4.37
N LYS A 67 2.05 13.99 -4.49
CA LYS A 67 1.51 14.91 -3.49
C LYS A 67 -0.01 14.75 -3.32
N LEU A 68 -0.72 14.54 -4.43
CA LEU A 68 -2.15 14.27 -4.42
C LEU A 68 -2.50 12.96 -3.70
N ILE A 69 -1.76 11.88 -3.95
CA ILE A 69 -1.95 10.60 -3.23
C ILE A 69 -1.67 10.77 -1.74
N GLU A 70 -0.59 11.46 -1.37
CA GLU A 70 -0.27 11.75 0.04
C GLU A 70 -1.40 12.50 0.75
N ASN A 71 -1.95 13.54 0.11
CA ASN A 71 -3.07 14.30 0.67
C ASN A 71 -4.33 13.43 0.84
N ARG A 72 -4.64 12.57 -0.14
CA ARG A 72 -5.76 11.63 -0.04
C ARG A 72 -5.59 10.66 1.12
N LEU A 73 -4.40 10.07 1.28
CA LEU A 73 -4.11 9.16 2.37
C LEU A 73 -4.20 9.85 3.73
N LYS A 74 -3.70 11.09 3.87
CA LYS A 74 -3.87 11.89 5.09
C LYS A 74 -5.34 12.12 5.44
N ASN A 75 -6.16 12.47 4.47
CA ASN A 75 -7.59 12.68 4.69
C ASN A 75 -8.30 11.39 5.15
N LEU A 76 -7.96 10.24 4.55
CA LEU A 76 -8.49 8.95 4.99
C LEU A 76 -8.10 8.63 6.44
N CYS A 77 -6.85 8.93 6.84
CA CYS A 77 -6.42 8.76 8.23
C CYS A 77 -7.20 9.65 9.21
N MET A 78 -7.54 10.88 8.81
CA MET A 78 -8.37 11.76 9.63
C MET A 78 -9.80 11.24 9.76
N GLN A 79 -10.40 10.80 8.65
CA GLN A 79 -11.76 10.24 8.64
C GLN A 79 -11.90 9.01 9.52
N ILE A 80 -10.97 8.06 9.45
CA ILE A 80 -11.02 6.87 10.32
C ILE A 80 -10.77 7.22 11.79
N LYS A 81 -9.90 8.20 12.09
CA LYS A 81 -9.65 8.68 13.45
C LYS A 81 -10.90 9.34 14.06
N ASN A 82 -11.67 10.05 13.24
CA ASN A 82 -12.91 10.71 13.64
C ASN A 82 -14.12 9.76 13.65
N ASN A 83 -13.96 8.50 13.28
CA ASN A 83 -15.04 7.52 13.07
C ASN A 83 -16.05 7.92 11.97
N ASP A 84 -15.65 8.76 11.00
CA ASP A 84 -16.49 9.15 9.85
C ASP A 84 -16.68 7.99 8.86
N ILE A 85 -15.76 7.03 8.86
CA ILE A 85 -15.75 5.85 7.99
C ILE A 85 -15.46 4.59 8.79
N THR A 86 -15.96 3.45 8.33
CA THR A 86 -15.61 2.17 8.95
C THR A 86 -14.19 1.74 8.58
N ILE A 87 -13.61 0.82 9.36
CA ILE A 87 -12.31 0.22 9.03
C ILE A 87 -12.33 -0.48 7.66
N LEU A 88 -13.47 -1.06 7.27
CA LEU A 88 -13.60 -1.72 5.97
C LEU A 88 -13.55 -0.70 4.83
N ASP A 89 -14.24 0.43 4.98
CA ASP A 89 -14.24 1.51 3.98
C ASP A 89 -12.87 2.17 3.87
N PHE A 90 -12.20 2.37 5.01
CA PHE A 90 -10.82 2.84 5.06
C PHE A 90 -9.88 1.90 4.28
N LEU A 91 -9.90 0.60 4.57
CA LEU A 91 -9.02 -0.37 3.90
C LEU A 91 -9.30 -0.46 2.40
N LYS A 92 -10.57 -0.41 1.99
CA LYS A 92 -10.94 -0.34 0.57
C LYS A 92 -10.39 0.93 -0.08
N ALA A 93 -10.60 2.10 0.51
CA ALA A 93 -10.11 3.36 -0.02
C ALA A 93 -8.57 3.42 -0.11
N VAL A 94 -7.86 2.92 0.90
CA VAL A 94 -6.39 2.79 0.88
C VAL A 94 -5.93 1.91 -0.28
N SER A 95 -6.62 0.79 -0.53
CA SER A 95 -6.25 -0.14 -1.61
C SER A 95 -6.23 0.52 -3.00
N HIS A 96 -7.12 1.50 -3.25
CA HIS A 96 -7.17 2.28 -4.49
C HIS A 96 -6.02 3.30 -4.64
N ASN A 97 -5.32 3.63 -3.56
CA ASN A 97 -4.25 4.63 -3.53
C ASN A 97 -2.84 4.02 -3.57
N ILE A 98 -2.71 2.70 -3.40
CA ILE A 98 -1.42 1.99 -3.48
C ILE A 98 -1.05 1.80 -4.96
N ARG A 99 -0.19 2.69 -5.48
CA ARG A 99 0.35 2.61 -6.84
C ARG A 99 1.15 1.30 -7.04
N LYS A 100 0.84 0.61 -8.14
CA LYS A 100 1.66 -0.49 -8.66
C LYS A 100 2.93 0.10 -9.29
N ARG A 101 4.10 -0.05 -8.65
CA ARG A 101 5.36 0.00 -9.40
C ARG A 101 5.54 -1.36 -10.05
N CYS A 102 5.16 -1.45 -11.32
CA CYS A 102 5.67 -2.53 -12.16
C CYS A 102 7.13 -2.18 -12.46
N TYR A 103 8.06 -3.00 -11.98
CA TYR A 103 9.37 -3.18 -12.61
C TYR A 103 9.28 -4.46 -13.43
#